data_AF-A0AAN6Z1E1-F1
#
_entry.id   AF-A0AAN6Z1E1-F1
#
_cell.length_a   1.000
_cell.length_b   1.000
_cell.length_c   1.000
_cell.angle_alpha   90.00
_cell.angle_beta   90.00
_cell.angle_gamma   90.00
#
_symmetry.space_group_name_H-M   'P 1'
#
loop_
_entity.id
_entity.type
_entity.pdbx_description
1 polymer ?
#
loop_
_entity_poly.entity_id
_entity_poly.type
_entity_poly.pdbx_seq_one_letter_code
_entity_poly.pdbx_strand_id
1 'polypeptide(L)'
;MAAAAQPEAVIEVADRRPSPKRPSHAPKPSAKVREAMQSLEDTATTSRRTAIYATRSTAPRGTRVLGSGSGANGQAEAGKTGLQTLLEAINEQRNGTREINAEQRNTICELRDVVSKQQDAIQQLCEELR
;
A
#
# COMPACT_ATOMS: atom_id res chain seq x y z
N MET A 1 -31.39 -2.61 -80.98
CA MET A 1 -32.10 -2.25 -79.74
C MET A 1 -31.26 -2.67 -78.55
N ALA A 2 -31.10 -1.77 -77.59
CA ALA A 2 -30.18 -1.85 -76.47
C ALA A 2 -30.62 -2.81 -75.35
N ALA A 3 -29.64 -3.37 -74.62
CA ALA A 3 -29.74 -3.74 -73.20
C ALA A 3 -28.30 -4.00 -72.71
N ALA A 4 -27.63 -2.98 -72.19
CA ALA A 4 -27.52 -2.69 -70.76
C ALA A 4 -26.52 -3.61 -70.05
N ALA A 5 -25.30 -3.08 -69.90
CA ALA A 5 -24.24 -3.61 -69.06
C ALA A 5 -24.72 -3.75 -67.61
N GLN A 6 -24.49 -4.91 -67.02
CA GLN A 6 -24.53 -5.10 -65.57
C GLN A 6 -23.08 -5.25 -65.11
N PRO A 7 -22.51 -4.34 -64.32
CA PRO A 7 -21.25 -4.63 -63.67
C PRO A 7 -21.52 -5.64 -62.54
N GLU A 8 -20.89 -6.81 -62.62
CA GLU A 8 -20.73 -7.69 -61.46
C GLU A 8 -20.01 -6.88 -60.37
N ALA A 9 -20.74 -6.56 -59.30
CA ALA A 9 -20.16 -5.93 -58.13
C ALA A 9 -19.29 -6.98 -57.41
N VAL A 10 -18.01 -7.03 -57.79
CA VAL A 10 -16.98 -7.70 -56.99
C VAL A 10 -16.86 -6.92 -55.69
N ILE A 11 -17.45 -7.45 -54.62
CA ILE A 11 -17.20 -6.95 -53.26
C ILE A 11 -15.80 -7.41 -52.90
N GLU A 12 -14.82 -6.56 -53.22
CA GLU A 12 -13.47 -6.68 -52.71
C GLU A 12 -13.56 -6.45 -51.19
N VAL A 13 -13.55 -7.54 -50.42
CA VAL A 13 -13.41 -7.48 -48.97
C VAL A 13 -11.99 -7.04 -48.70
N ALA A 14 -11.78 -5.72 -48.66
CA ALA A 14 -10.55 -5.12 -48.18
C ALA A 14 -10.18 -5.77 -46.84
N ASP A 15 -8.93 -6.24 -46.75
CA ASP A 15 -8.36 -6.91 -45.60
C ASP A 15 -8.87 -6.31 -44.29
N ARG A 16 -9.65 -7.11 -43.55
CA ARG A 16 -10.06 -6.76 -42.18
C ARG A 16 -8.80 -6.53 -41.37
N ARG A 17 -8.51 -5.27 -41.03
CA ARG A 17 -7.49 -4.96 -40.02
C ARG A 17 -7.82 -5.73 -38.74
N PRO A 18 -6.86 -6.46 -38.14
CA PRO A 18 -7.12 -7.16 -36.90
C PRO A 18 -7.48 -6.14 -35.82
N SER A 19 -8.69 -6.29 -35.26
CA SER A 19 -9.14 -5.49 -34.11
C SER A 19 -8.10 -5.60 -32.98
N PRO A 20 -7.80 -4.52 -32.23
CA PRO A 20 -6.84 -4.58 -31.14
C PRO A 20 -7.30 -5.65 -30.14
N LYS A 21 -6.49 -6.69 -29.98
CA LYS A 21 -6.77 -7.77 -29.02
C LYS A 21 -6.82 -7.15 -27.63
N ARG A 22 -8.00 -7.18 -27.00
CA ARG A 22 -8.15 -6.83 -25.57
C ARG A 22 -7.12 -7.65 -24.78
N PRO A 23 -6.30 -7.05 -23.90
CA PRO A 23 -5.51 -7.82 -22.95
C PRO A 23 -6.49 -8.64 -22.11
N SER A 24 -6.56 -9.96 -22.34
CA SER A 24 -7.63 -10.78 -21.78
C SER A 24 -7.45 -11.07 -20.29
N HIS A 25 -6.32 -10.72 -19.69
CA HIS A 25 -6.07 -10.92 -18.26
C HIS A 25 -5.12 -9.86 -17.71
N ALA A 26 -5.40 -9.41 -16.48
CA ALA A 26 -4.45 -8.63 -15.70
C ALA A 26 -3.14 -9.43 -15.55
N PRO A 27 -1.97 -8.80 -15.73
CA PRO A 27 -0.70 -9.48 -15.57
C PRO A 27 -0.60 -10.00 -14.12
N LYS A 28 -0.21 -11.27 -13.98
CA LYS A 28 0.02 -11.87 -12.67
C LYS A 28 1.09 -11.04 -11.94
N PRO A 29 0.93 -10.76 -10.63
CA PRO A 29 1.94 -10.04 -9.87
C PRO A 29 3.28 -10.78 -9.94
N SER A 30 4.36 -10.01 -10.07
CA SER A 30 5.71 -10.54 -10.14
C SER A 30 6.05 -11.32 -8.86
N ALA A 31 7.03 -12.22 -8.94
CA ALA A 31 7.45 -13.02 -7.78
C ALA A 31 7.82 -12.13 -6.58
N LYS A 32 8.51 -11.01 -6.82
CA LYS A 32 8.89 -10.02 -5.81
C LYS A 32 7.68 -9.38 -5.13
N VAL A 33 6.65 -9.03 -5.90
CA VAL A 33 5.41 -8.45 -5.37
C VAL A 33 4.67 -9.47 -4.50
N ARG A 34 4.64 -10.73 -4.92
CA ARG A 34 4.01 -11.80 -4.16
C ARG A 34 4.73 -12.09 -2.84
N GLU A 35 6.05 -12.12 -2.86
CA GLU A 35 6.89 -12.32 -1.68
C GLU A 35 6.74 -11.17 -0.68
N ALA A 36 6.71 -9.93 -1.15
CA ALA A 36 6.47 -8.76 -0.30
C ALA A 36 5.07 -8.81 0.35
N MET A 37 4.03 -9.20 -0.40
CA MET A 37 2.69 -9.37 0.16
C MET A 37 2.65 -10.50 1.20
N GLN A 38 3.31 -11.62 0.94
CA GLN A 38 3.42 -12.73 1.89
C GLN A 38 4.13 -12.30 3.17
N SER A 39 5.23 -11.55 3.06
CA SER A 39 5.97 -11.01 4.20
C SER A 39 5.15 -10.07 5.07
N LEU A 40 4.29 -9.24 4.46
CA LEU A 40 3.35 -8.38 5.18
C LEU A 40 2.30 -9.20 5.95
N GLU A 41 1.77 -10.26 5.34
CA GLU A 41 0.83 -11.18 6.00
C GLU A 41 1.48 -11.94 7.17
N ASP A 42 2.72 -12.42 6.98
CA ASP A 42 3.49 -13.10 8.02
C ASP A 42 3.83 -12.15 9.19
N THR A 43 4.14 -10.89 8.91
CA THR A 43 4.36 -9.86 9.92
C THR A 43 3.08 -9.52 10.69
N ALA A 44 1.94 -9.44 10.00
CA ALA A 44 0.65 -9.19 10.65
C ALA A 44 0.21 -10.36 11.54
N THR A 45 0.43 -11.60 11.10
CA THR A 45 0.07 -12.80 11.88
C THR A 45 0.98 -13.02 13.08
N THR A 46 2.29 -12.78 12.94
CA THR A 46 3.23 -12.82 14.07
C THR A 46 2.92 -11.72 15.09
N SER A 47 2.67 -10.49 14.64
CA SER A 47 2.23 -9.37 15.50
C SER A 47 0.96 -9.71 16.28
N ARG A 48 -0.07 -10.25 15.61
CA ARG A 48 -1.32 -10.66 16.27
C ARG A 48 -1.09 -11.76 17.31
N ARG A 49 -0.25 -12.76 17.02
CA ARG A 49 0.09 -13.82 17.98
C ARG A 49 0.81 -13.25 19.18
N THR A 50 1.80 -12.39 18.99
CA THR A 50 2.54 -11.73 20.07
C THR A 50 1.61 -10.90 20.96
N ALA A 51 0.67 -10.15 20.38
CA ALA A 51 -0.34 -9.41 21.15
C ALA A 51 -1.27 -10.34 21.97
N ILE A 52 -1.68 -11.49 21.43
CA ILE A 52 -2.48 -12.49 22.14
C ILE A 52 -1.68 -13.12 23.31
N TYR A 53 -0.40 -13.43 23.11
CA TYR A 53 0.45 -13.95 24.18
C TYR A 53 0.71 -12.90 25.27
N ALA A 54 0.93 -11.64 24.91
CA ALA A 54 1.10 -10.55 25.87
C ALA A 54 -0.16 -10.32 26.71
N THR A 55 -1.34 -10.38 26.11
CA THR A 55 -2.64 -10.23 26.80
C THR A 55 -3.00 -11.46 27.65
N ARG A 56 -2.62 -12.67 27.24
CA ARG A 56 -2.83 -13.89 28.03
C ARG A 56 -1.85 -14.05 29.19
N SER A 57 -0.65 -13.48 29.08
CA SER A 57 0.32 -13.42 30.18
C SER A 57 -0.10 -12.40 31.27
N THR A 58 -0.83 -11.35 30.87
CA THR A 58 -1.31 -10.30 31.77
C THR A 58 -2.70 -10.55 32.37
N ALA A 59 -3.46 -11.53 31.87
CA ALA A 59 -4.69 -11.99 32.49
C ALA A 59 -4.37 -12.99 33.62
N PRO A 60 -4.57 -12.66 34.92
CA PRO A 60 -4.29 -13.58 36.00
C PRO A 60 -5.30 -14.73 35.94
N ARG A 61 -4.83 -15.91 35.52
CA ARG A 61 -5.58 -17.15 35.66
C ARG A 61 -5.78 -17.37 37.16
N GLY A 62 -7.03 -17.32 37.60
CA GLY A 62 -7.39 -17.43 39.02
C GLY A 62 -6.77 -18.66 39.68
N THR A 63 -5.75 -18.43 40.50
CA THR A 63 -5.19 -19.40 41.43
C THR A 63 -5.90 -19.19 42.77
N ARG A 64 -6.61 -20.22 43.25
CA ARG A 64 -7.29 -20.18 44.55
C ARG A 64 -6.29 -19.90 45.66
N VAL A 65 -6.72 -18.99 46.55
CA VAL A 65 -6.24 -18.65 47.89
C VAL A 65 -5.40 -19.76 48.53
N LEU A 66 -4.13 -19.43 48.84
CA LEU A 66 -3.47 -19.78 50.11
C LEU A 66 -2.09 -19.09 50.19
N GLY A 67 -1.99 -18.11 51.09
CA GLY A 67 -0.72 -17.71 51.69
C GLY A 67 -0.09 -16.40 51.19
N SER A 68 0.36 -15.61 52.16
CA SER A 68 1.23 -14.44 52.05
C SER A 68 0.51 -13.16 51.59
N GLY A 69 0.27 -12.16 52.44
CA GLY A 69 1.28 -11.49 53.25
C GLY A 69 1.79 -10.28 52.47
N SER A 70 1.24 -9.09 52.79
CA SER A 70 1.80 -7.76 52.51
C SER A 70 2.33 -7.47 51.09
N GLY A 71 1.56 -6.75 50.26
CA GLY A 71 2.12 -6.24 49.00
C GLY A 71 1.18 -5.51 48.02
N ALA A 72 0.13 -4.81 48.47
CA ALA A 72 -0.77 -4.08 47.55
C ALA A 72 -0.08 -2.91 46.82
N ASN A 73 1.10 -2.47 47.27
CA ASN A 73 1.78 -1.28 46.75
C ASN A 73 2.68 -1.58 45.52
N GLY A 74 3.05 -2.85 45.28
CA GLY A 74 3.96 -3.21 44.18
C GLY A 74 3.27 -3.30 42.82
N GLN A 75 1.99 -3.69 42.80
CA GLN A 75 1.25 -3.91 41.55
C GLN A 75 0.79 -2.60 40.89
N ALA A 76 0.46 -1.58 41.69
CA ALA A 76 0.05 -0.26 41.19
C ALA A 76 1.21 0.52 40.55
N GLU A 77 2.40 0.50 41.18
CA GLU A 77 3.60 1.15 40.64
C GLU A 77 4.12 0.43 39.39
N ALA A 78 4.08 -0.91 39.34
CA ALA A 78 4.41 -1.66 38.12
C ALA A 78 3.44 -1.37 36.95
N GLY A 79 2.15 -1.20 37.24
CA GLY A 79 1.15 -0.77 36.26
C GLY A 79 1.41 0.65 35.73
N LYS A 80 1.81 1.57 36.61
CA LYS A 80 2.18 2.94 36.27
C LYS A 80 3.43 2.99 35.38
N THR A 81 4.46 2.19 35.66
CA THR A 81 5.65 2.09 34.81
C THR A 81 5.31 1.52 33.43
N GLY A 82 4.42 0.52 33.35
CA GLY A 82 3.98 -0.04 32.06
C GLY A 82 3.20 0.97 31.20
N LEU A 83 2.33 1.77 31.81
CA LEU A 83 1.62 2.84 31.11
C LEU A 83 2.57 3.94 30.61
N GLN A 84 3.60 4.26 31.38
CA GLN A 84 4.61 5.23 30.97
C GLN A 84 5.41 4.75 29.76
N THR A 85 5.86 3.49 29.75
CA THR A 85 6.54 2.89 28.59
C THR A 85 5.64 2.85 27.35
N LEU A 86 4.35 2.53 27.51
CA LEU A 86 3.40 2.56 26.40
C LEU A 86 3.21 3.97 25.84
N LEU A 87 3.15 4.99 26.71
CA LEU A 87 3.03 6.38 26.30
C LEU A 87 4.28 6.88 25.58
N GLU A 88 5.45 6.46 26.01
CA GLU A 88 6.73 6.72 25.33
C GLU A 88 6.74 6.10 23.92
N ALA A 89 6.39 4.82 23.80
CA ALA A 89 6.28 4.15 22.50
C ALA A 89 5.27 4.82 21.55
N ILE A 90 4.11 5.27 22.07
CA ILE A 90 3.12 6.03 21.28
C ILE A 90 3.72 7.37 20.80
N ASN A 91 4.45 8.07 21.67
CA ASN A 91 5.07 9.34 21.31
C ASN A 91 6.18 9.16 20.27
N GLU A 92 7.03 8.14 20.41
CA GLU A 92 8.04 7.78 19.42
C GLU A 92 7.40 7.46 18.07
N GLN A 93 6.38 6.60 18.06
CA GLN A 93 5.65 6.24 16.85
C GLN A 93 5.01 7.48 16.19
N ARG A 94 4.39 8.36 16.98
CA ARG A 94 3.80 9.61 16.48
C ARG A 94 4.85 10.53 15.87
N ASN A 95 6.00 10.68 16.52
CA ASN A 95 7.09 11.53 16.05
C ASN A 95 7.69 10.96 14.75
N GLY A 96 7.99 9.67 14.69
CA GLY A 96 8.47 9.03 13.45
C GLY A 96 7.46 9.13 12.32
N THR A 97 6.17 8.96 12.61
CA THR A 97 5.10 9.17 11.61
C THR A 97 5.07 10.62 11.11
N ARG A 98 5.32 11.60 12.00
CA ARG A 98 5.37 13.02 11.62
C ARG A 98 6.56 13.32 10.71
N GLU A 99 7.72 12.74 10.99
CA GLU A 99 8.94 12.89 10.17
C GLU A 99 8.75 12.31 8.77
N ILE A 100 8.26 11.07 8.67
CA ILE A 100 7.95 10.44 7.37
C ILE A 100 6.96 11.29 6.57
N ASN A 101 5.91 11.81 7.20
CA ASN A 101 4.95 12.69 6.53
C ASN A 101 5.58 14.01 6.08
N ALA A 102 6.61 14.52 6.77
CA ALA A 102 7.32 15.73 6.35
C ALA A 102 8.19 15.44 5.12
N GLU A 103 8.93 14.34 5.13
CA GLU A 103 9.76 13.88 4.00
C GLU A 103 8.90 13.62 2.76
N GLN A 104 7.77 12.92 2.90
CA GLN A 104 6.84 12.67 1.80
C GLN A 104 6.31 13.97 1.19
N ARG A 105 6.01 14.99 2.00
CA ARG A 105 5.59 16.31 1.49
C ARG A 105 6.71 16.96 0.67
N ASN A 106 7.95 16.90 1.15
CA ASN A 106 9.10 17.43 0.42
C ASN A 106 9.29 16.72 -0.92
N THR A 107 9.25 15.38 -0.96
CA THR A 107 9.33 14.61 -2.21
C THR A 107 8.20 14.97 -3.17
N ILE A 108 6.98 15.14 -2.68
CA ILE A 108 5.84 15.56 -3.53
C ILE A 108 6.06 16.95 -4.12
N CYS A 109 6.62 17.89 -3.35
CA CYS A 109 6.98 19.22 -3.84
C CYS A 109 8.06 19.15 -4.94
N GLU A 110 9.13 18.39 -4.71
CA GLU A 110 10.21 18.21 -5.70
C GLU A 110 9.69 17.55 -6.99
N LEU A 111 8.86 16.52 -6.87
CA LEU A 111 8.24 15.86 -8.03
C LEU A 111 7.34 16.83 -8.81
N ARG A 112 6.59 17.68 -8.11
CA ARG A 112 5.76 18.71 -8.75
C ARG A 112 6.63 19.68 -9.55
N ASP A 113 7.74 20.14 -8.98
CA ASP A 113 8.66 21.05 -9.67
C ASP A 113 9.28 20.41 -10.91
N VAL A 114 9.66 19.12 -10.83
CA VAL A 114 10.18 18.37 -11.98
C VAL A 114 9.10 18.24 -13.07
N VAL A 115 7.87 17.88 -12.69
CA VAL A 115 6.76 17.77 -13.64
C VAL A 115 6.46 19.12 -14.31
N SER A 116 6.48 20.22 -13.55
CA SER A 116 6.31 21.57 -14.12
C SER A 116 7.41 21.89 -15.13
N LYS A 117 8.68 21.64 -14.81
CA LYS A 117 9.79 21.87 -15.75
C LYS A 117 9.68 21.01 -17.01
N GLN A 118 9.27 19.75 -16.86
CA GLN A 118 9.02 18.86 -18.01
C GLN A 118 7.88 19.38 -18.89
N GLN A 119 6.81 19.87 -18.27
CA GLN A 119 5.66 20.43 -18.95
C GLN A 119 6.01 21.71 -19.72
N ASP A 120 6.89 22.56 -19.18
CA ASP A 120 7.40 23.76 -19.86
C ASP A 120 8.32 23.39 -21.03
N ALA A 121 9.22 22.42 -20.84
CA ALA A 121 10.11 21.94 -21.91
C ALA A 121 9.32 21.31 -23.07
N ILE A 122 8.27 20.55 -22.78
CA ILE A 122 7.39 19.98 -23.81
C ILE A 122 6.68 21.09 -24.58
N GLN A 123 6.18 22.12 -23.90
CA GLN A 123 5.54 23.26 -24.57
C GLN A 123 6.50 23.98 -25.51
N GLN A 124 7.72 24.25 -25.07
CA GLN A 124 8.76 24.88 -25.91
C GLN A 124 9.08 24.02 -27.15
N LEU A 125 9.27 22.71 -26.99
CA LEU A 125 9.49 21.81 -28.12
C LEU A 125 8.31 21.79 -29.10
N CYS A 126 7.08 21.83 -28.59
CA CYS A 126 5.88 21.91 -29.44
C CYS A 126 5.78 23.24 -30.19
N GLU A 127 6.26 24.34 -29.60
CA GLU A 127 6.34 25.65 -30.27
C GLU A 127 7.41 25.67 -31.36
N GLU A 128 8.59 25.08 -31.11
CA GLU A 128 9.68 24.99 -32.09
C GLU A 128 9.34 24.11 -33.30
N LEU A 129 8.50 23.09 -33.11
CA LEU A 129 8.07 22.17 -34.16
C LEU A 129 6.88 22.67 -34.98
N ARG A 130 6.31 23.85 -34.63
CA ARG A 130 5.12 24.41 -35.26
C ARG A 130 5.47 25.46 -36.31
#